data_AF-A0A535S589-F1
#
_entry.id   AF-A0A535S589-F1
#
_cell.length_a   1.000
_cell.length_b   1.000
_cell.length_c   1.000
_cell.angle_alpha   90.00
_cell.angle_beta   90.00
_cell.angle_gamma   90.00
#
_symmetry.space_group_name_H-M   'P 1'
#
loop_
_entity.id
_entity.type
_entity.pdbx_description
1 polymer ?
#
loop_
_entity_poly.entity_id
_entity_poly.type
_entity_poly.pdbx_seq_one_letter_code
_entity_poly.pdbx_strand_id
1 'polypeptide(L)'
;MFLLVRGYFTEINATGNIYPDRPEASSVDVTMQTASIRTHNKNRDNDLRSSNFLEVDKYPTISFKSTEIKPAGEDRYTMLGDLTIKGNTRPVTLNVVKYGNSTTP
;
A
#
# COMPACT_ATOMS: atom_id res chain seq x y z
N MET A 1 -4.06 15.96 -23.78
CA MET A 1 -5.05 15.89 -22.69
C MET A 1 -4.89 14.54 -22.00
N PHE A 2 -4.46 14.53 -20.72
CA PHE A 2 -4.30 13.30 -19.94
C PHE A 2 -5.54 13.14 -19.06
N LEU A 3 -6.24 12.00 -19.19
CA LEU A 3 -7.37 11.66 -18.33
C LEU A 3 -6.85 10.88 -17.13
N LEU A 4 -7.28 11.27 -15.93
CA LEU A 4 -6.97 10.54 -14.71
C LEU A 4 -7.71 9.19 -14.71
N VAL A 5 -6.95 8.11 -14.58
CA VAL A 5 -7.50 6.77 -14.37
C VAL A 5 -7.43 6.46 -12.88
N ARG A 6 -8.60 6.30 -12.25
CA ARG A 6 -8.69 5.84 -10.86
C ARG A 6 -8.74 4.32 -10.82
N GLY A 7 -8.06 3.76 -9.84
CA GLY A 7 -8.10 2.34 -9.55
C GLY A 7 -7.72 2.03 -8.11
N TYR A 8 -8.06 0.82 -7.67
CA TYR A 8 -7.81 0.33 -6.32
C TYR A 8 -7.71 -1.20 -6.32
N PHE A 9 -7.13 -1.77 -5.28
CA PHE A 9 -7.09 -3.21 -5.04
C PHE A 9 -8.23 -3.58 -4.09
N THR A 10 -9.01 -4.60 -4.42
CA THR A 10 -10.12 -5.05 -3.56
C THR A 10 -9.67 -5.99 -2.45
N GLU A 11 -8.51 -6.62 -2.58
CA GLU A 11 -7.99 -7.59 -1.62
C GLU A 11 -6.67 -7.08 -1.04
N ILE A 12 -6.76 -6.55 0.18
CA ILE A 12 -5.65 -5.96 0.92
C ILE A 12 -5.65 -6.59 2.31
N ASN A 13 -4.49 -7.12 2.71
CA ASN A 13 -4.22 -7.55 4.07
C ASN A 13 -3.20 -6.59 4.67
N ALA A 14 -3.53 -5.98 5.80
CA ALA A 14 -2.63 -5.09 6.51
C ALA A 14 -2.52 -5.56 7.97
N THR A 15 -1.29 -5.64 8.44
CA THR A 15 -0.96 -5.91 9.84
C THR A 15 -0.05 -4.80 10.34
N GLY A 16 -0.09 -4.53 11.64
CA GLY A 16 0.77 -3.51 12.21
C GLY A 16 0.68 -3.45 13.71
N ASN A 17 1.75 -2.99 14.33
CA ASN A 17 1.79 -2.64 15.73
C ASN A 17 1.79 -1.12 15.81
N ILE A 18 0.76 -0.54 16.42
CA ILE A 18 0.62 0.91 16.53
C ILE A 18 0.78 1.30 18.00
N TYR A 19 1.76 2.16 18.28
CA TYR A 19 2.06 2.68 19.60
C TYR A 19 1.81 4.19 19.59
N PRO A 20 0.65 4.68 20.06
CA PRO A 20 0.32 6.11 20.02
C PRO A 20 1.32 7.01 20.77
N ASP A 21 1.86 6.53 21.90
CA ASP A 21 2.81 7.28 22.72
C ASP A 21 4.25 7.22 22.19
N ARG A 22 4.53 6.25 21.31
CA ARG A 22 5.85 6.02 20.68
C ARG A 22 5.67 5.63 19.20
N PRO A 23 5.18 6.56 18.36
CA PRO A 23 4.86 6.26 16.97
C PRO A 23 6.05 5.73 16.17
N GLU A 24 7.27 6.09 16.53
CA GLU A 24 8.52 5.58 15.96
C GLU A 24 8.77 4.08 16.20
N ALA A 25 8.17 3.50 17.24
CA ALA A 25 8.21 2.07 17.50
C ALA A 25 7.12 1.29 16.73
N SER A 26 6.25 2.01 16.02
CA SER A 26 5.17 1.40 15.25
C SER A 26 5.68 0.76 13.97
N SER A 27 4.98 -0.24 13.49
CA SER A 27 5.28 -0.91 12.23
C SER A 27 4.01 -1.29 11.49
N VAL A 28 4.10 -1.30 10.16
CA VAL A 28 3.01 -1.62 9.24
C VAL A 28 3.57 -2.52 8.13
N ASP A 29 2.88 -3.62 7.88
CA ASP A 29 3.12 -4.55 6.77
C ASP A 29 1.82 -4.72 6.01
N VAL A 30 1.85 -4.46 4.69
CA VAL A 30 0.69 -4.53 3.81
C VAL A 30 1.01 -5.46 2.65
N THR A 31 0.08 -6.37 2.37
CA THR A 31 0.11 -7.23 1.19
C THR A 31 -1.19 -7.03 0.40
N MET A 32 -1.04 -6.71 -0.89
CA MET A 32 -2.15 -6.55 -1.84
C MET A 32 -2.08 -7.66 -2.89
N GLN A 33 -3.23 -8.27 -3.20
CA GLN A 33 -3.30 -9.26 -4.29
C GLN A 33 -3.37 -8.53 -5.63
N THR A 34 -2.43 -8.78 -6.54
CA THR A 34 -2.33 -8.06 -7.82
C THR A 34 -3.53 -8.33 -8.73
N ALA A 35 -4.10 -9.54 -8.67
CA ALA A 35 -5.32 -9.90 -9.39
C ALA A 35 -6.55 -9.07 -8.97
N SER A 36 -6.55 -8.49 -7.76
CA SER A 36 -7.67 -7.73 -7.21
C SER A 36 -7.77 -6.28 -7.73
N ILE A 37 -6.90 -5.88 -8.67
CA ILE A 37 -6.94 -4.54 -9.29
C ILE A 37 -8.28 -4.27 -9.98
N ARG A 38 -8.85 -3.10 -9.70
CA ARG A 38 -10.10 -2.59 -10.27
C ARG A 38 -9.95 -1.15 -10.72
N THR A 39 -10.30 -0.88 -11.98
CA THR A 39 -10.34 0.46 -12.59
C THR A 39 -11.73 0.81 -13.13
N HIS A 40 -12.75 0.01 -12.78
CA HIS A 40 -14.11 0.05 -13.34
C HIS A 40 -14.18 -0.16 -14.87
N ASN A 41 -13.12 -0.71 -15.47
CA ASN A 41 -13.07 -1.09 -16.87
C ASN A 41 -12.47 -2.50 -16.98
N LYS A 42 -13.31 -3.48 -17.31
CA LYS A 42 -12.92 -4.89 -17.34
C LYS A 42 -11.75 -5.17 -18.30
N ASN A 43 -11.74 -4.53 -19.47
CA ASN A 43 -10.68 -4.73 -20.45
C ASN A 43 -9.34 -4.19 -19.93
N ARG A 44 -9.36 -3.01 -19.30
CA ARG A 44 -8.17 -2.43 -18.67
C ARG A 44 -7.71 -3.26 -17.47
N ASP A 45 -8.62 -3.75 -16.64
CA ASP A 45 -8.27 -4.61 -15.51
C ASP A 45 -7.58 -5.89 -16.00
N ASN A 46 -8.06 -6.49 -17.10
CA ASN A 46 -7.43 -7.66 -17.70
C ASN A 46 -6.04 -7.35 -18.26
N ASP A 47 -5.87 -6.20 -18.93
CA ASP A 47 -4.58 -5.76 -19.43
C ASP A 47 -3.58 -5.51 -18.29
N LEU A 48 -4.01 -4.82 -17.21
CA LEU A 48 -3.19 -4.59 -16.02
C LEU A 48 -2.74 -5.88 -15.33
N ARG A 49 -3.53 -6.96 -15.42
CA ARG A 49 -3.16 -8.27 -14.87
C ARG A 49 -2.15 -9.03 -15.74
N SER A 50 -2.08 -8.71 -17.02
CA SER A 50 -1.24 -9.42 -17.98
C SER A 50 0.26 -9.24 -17.73
N SER A 51 1.08 -9.99 -18.44
CA SER A 51 2.55 -9.93 -18.39
C SER A 51 3.13 -8.57 -18.79
N ASN A 52 2.39 -7.77 -19.56
CA ASN A 52 2.79 -6.42 -19.95
C ASN A 52 2.80 -5.43 -18.77
N PHE A 53 2.05 -5.73 -17.72
CA PHE A 53 1.91 -4.90 -16.53
C PHE A 53 2.26 -5.72 -15.30
N LEU A 54 1.29 -6.04 -14.43
CA LEU A 54 1.54 -6.63 -13.11
C LEU A 54 2.00 -8.09 -13.19
N GLU A 55 1.72 -8.80 -14.28
CA GLU A 55 2.11 -10.20 -14.49
C GLU A 55 1.71 -11.08 -13.30
N VAL A 56 0.40 -11.09 -13.01
CA VAL A 56 -0.15 -11.58 -11.74
C VAL A 56 0.11 -13.06 -11.47
N ASP A 57 0.26 -13.86 -12.54
CA ASP A 57 0.57 -15.29 -12.42
C ASP A 57 1.98 -15.53 -11.85
N LYS A 58 2.93 -14.62 -12.11
CA LYS A 58 4.31 -14.69 -11.61
C LYS A 58 4.51 -13.86 -10.34
N TYR A 59 3.80 -12.74 -10.23
CA TYR A 59 3.87 -11.81 -9.11
C TYR A 59 2.47 -11.59 -8.53
N PRO A 60 1.96 -12.57 -7.75
CA PRO A 60 0.59 -12.52 -7.23
C PRO A 60 0.39 -11.42 -6.18
N THR A 61 1.47 -10.90 -5.60
CA THR A 61 1.40 -9.92 -4.51
C THR A 61 2.25 -8.67 -4.78
N ILE A 62 1.75 -7.55 -4.27
CA ILE A 62 2.53 -6.33 -4.00
C ILE A 62 2.62 -6.21 -2.48
N SER A 63 3.82 -5.95 -1.97
CA SER A 63 4.04 -5.76 -0.54
C SER A 63 4.60 -4.38 -0.22
N PHE A 64 4.19 -3.84 0.91
CA PHE A 64 4.76 -2.65 1.51
C PHE A 64 5.14 -2.95 2.94
N LYS A 65 6.37 -2.67 3.33
CA LYS A 65 6.85 -2.84 4.70
C LYS A 65 7.44 -1.54 5.22
N SER A 66 6.88 -1.00 6.30
CA SER A 66 7.42 0.21 6.93
C SER A 66 8.82 -0.06 7.48
N THR A 67 9.73 0.87 7.26
CA THR A 67 11.08 0.85 7.81
C THR A 67 11.25 1.91 8.90
N GLU A 68 10.51 3.02 8.80
CA GLU A 68 10.60 4.12 9.77
C GLU A 68 9.30 4.92 9.79
N ILE A 69 8.86 5.34 10.97
CA ILE A 69 7.72 6.23 11.15
C ILE A 69 8.20 7.45 11.95
N LYS A 70 7.98 8.64 11.40
CA LYS A 70 8.39 9.92 11.99
C LYS A 70 7.18 10.82 12.24
N PRO A 71 7.06 11.46 13.41
CA PRO A 71 6.09 12.52 13.61
C PRO A 71 6.29 13.67 12.60
N ALA A 72 5.20 14.19 12.05
CA ALA A 72 5.19 15.27 11.06
C ALA A 72 4.19 16.38 11.41
N GLY A 73 3.79 16.46 12.69
CA GLY A 73 2.79 17.40 13.21
C GLY A 73 1.69 16.68 13.98
N GLU A 74 0.67 17.43 14.40
CA GLU A 74 -0.50 16.90 15.08
C GLU A 74 -1.25 15.88 14.19
N ASP A 75 -1.41 14.65 14.70
CA ASP A 75 -2.01 13.50 13.99
C ASP A 75 -1.43 13.21 12.60
N ARG A 76 -0.20 13.66 12.32
CA ARG A 76 0.47 13.51 11.03
C ARG A 76 1.80 12.80 11.21
N TYR A 77 2.10 11.88 10.30
CA TYR A 77 3.30 11.08 10.33
C TYR A 77 3.86 10.90 8.91
N THR A 78 5.18 10.82 8.82
CA THR A 78 5.89 10.41 7.61
C THR A 78 6.31 8.96 7.79
N MET A 79 5.79 8.07 6.95
CA MET A 79 6.11 6.64 6.99
C MET A 79 6.98 6.28 5.80
N LEU A 80 8.23 5.91 6.07
CA LEU A 80 9.12 5.33 5.08
C LEU A 80 8.88 3.82 5.05
N GLY A 81 8.98 3.24 3.86
CA GLY A 81 8.92 1.80 3.73
C GLY A 81 9.34 1.31 2.36
N ASP A 82 9.55 0.02 2.30
CA ASP A 82 9.96 -0.68 1.09
C ASP A 82 8.72 -1.19 0.36
N LEU A 83 8.49 -0.67 -0.85
CA LEU A 83 7.42 -1.10 -1.74
C LEU A 83 8.00 -2.07 -2.76
N THR A 84 7.48 -3.29 -2.78
CA THR A 84 7.87 -4.33 -3.72
C THR A 84 6.77 -4.57 -4.75
N ILE A 85 7.08 -4.31 -6.02
CA ILE A 85 6.19 -4.54 -7.16
C ILE A 85 6.97 -5.38 -8.19
N LYS A 86 6.40 -6.51 -8.61
CA LYS A 86 7.05 -7.47 -9.53
C LYS A 86 8.45 -7.90 -9.07
N GLY A 87 8.63 -8.12 -7.78
CA GLY A 87 9.93 -8.46 -7.18
C GLY A 87 10.96 -7.32 -7.17
N ASN A 88 10.61 -6.12 -7.65
CA ASN A 88 11.46 -4.95 -7.56
C ASN A 88 11.08 -4.14 -6.31
N THR A 89 12.00 -4.06 -5.36
CA THR A 89 11.82 -3.30 -4.11
C THR A 89 12.40 -1.91 -4.26
N ARG A 90 11.61 -0.89 -3.91
CA ARG A 90 12.06 0.52 -3.86
C ARG A 90 11.57 1.20 -2.60
N PRO A 91 12.39 2.08 -1.98
CA PRO A 91 11.94 2.86 -0.85
C PRO A 91 10.92 3.91 -1.32
N VAL A 92 9.85 4.08 -0.55
CA VAL A 92 8.83 5.11 -0.75
C VAL A 92 8.54 5.81 0.57
N THR A 93 8.01 7.03 0.47
CA THR A 93 7.61 7.83 1.61
C THR A 93 6.12 8.13 1.51
N LEU A 94 5.37 7.78 2.54
CA LEU A 94 3.93 8.00 2.65
C LEU A 94 3.65 9.06 3.69
N ASN A 95 2.80 10.02 3.35
CA ASN A 95 2.22 10.96 4.30
C ASN A 95 0.98 10.32 4.91
N VAL A 96 1.05 10.03 6.20
CA VAL A 96 0.01 9.33 6.95
C VAL A 96 -0.68 10.33 7.88
N VAL A 97 -2.00 10.24 7.92
CA VAL A 97 -2.84 10.99 8.86
C VAL A 97 -3.54 9.99 9.75
N LYS A 98 -3.49 10.21 11.06
CA LYS A 98 -4.22 9.41 12.04
C LYS A 98 -5.68 9.88 12.03
N TYR A 99 -6.59 8.97 11.64
CA TYR A 99 -8.03 9.21 11.66
C TYR A 99 -8.66 8.40 12.79
N GLY A 100 -8.94 9.06 13.91
CA GLY A 100 -9.61 8.46 15.07
C GLY A 100 -8.81 7.38 15.79
N ASN A 101 -9.40 6.84 16.85
CA ASN A 101 -8.81 5.79 17.69
C ASN A 101 -9.52 4.47 17.37
N SER A 102 -9.13 3.78 16.31
CA SER A 102 -9.62 2.41 16.08
C SER A 102 -8.86 1.46 16.99
N THR A 103 -9.32 1.30 18.24
CA THR A 103 -9.02 0.11 19.02
C THR A 103 -9.82 -1.04 18.42
N THR A 104 -9.21 -1.82 17.54
CA THR A 104 -9.72 -3.15 17.24
C THR A 104 -9.50 -4.00 18.50
N PRO A 105 -10.56 -4.47 19.18
CA PRO A 105 -10.43 -5.32 20.36
C PRO A 105 -9.82 -6.69 20.04
#